data_AF-A0A933TL84-F1
#
_entry.id   AF-A0A933TL84-F1
#
_cell.length_a   1.000
_cell.length_b   1.000
_cell.length_c   1.000
_cell.angle_alpha   90.00
_cell.angle_beta   90.00
_cell.angle_gamma   90.00
#
_symmetry.space_group_name_H-M   'P 1'
#
loop_
_entity.id
_entity.type
_entity.pdbx_description
1 polymer ?
#
loop_
_entity_poly.entity_id
_entity_poly.type
_entity_poly.pdbx_seq_one_letter_code
_entity_poly.pdbx_strand_id
1 'polypeptide(L)'
;MRIGIDAAILGEGTRHSGIGRYVAQLVEGLPILTPDDTVVLFTPEQEAPLDRLPRNVTWVTMPRTRAGKLSMLATYQWHLPRAAARHALDVFHVPTVHPRPTWPSVPRRMPCPVVVTIHDIIPLTFYGSGTGRLPWRQRVFYRWNLGGAARAARVISVSESSRRELIERLRFEPERVVTVYNGVETPPRREPADNPGRPYILYVGSFERRKNLVTAVRAFGRVAPVLSDHGLIVVAAGGSGDRAPVDEEVRRCGLAERVRFHERVTDERLRALYRGADVLVFPSFAEGFGLPPLEAMACGAPVIASSLPAHKEVLGEAAQYVEPADATSFAEAILRVARDPALSARMSELGRRQAERYPVGAFVRKTLDVYRAAASQ
;
A
#
# COMPACT_ATOMS: atom_id res chain seq x y z
N MET A 1 5.97 26.11 -9.52
CA MET A 1 6.50 24.81 -9.97
C MET A 1 5.46 24.08 -10.80
N ARG A 2 5.88 23.33 -11.82
CA ARG A 2 5.05 22.52 -12.72
C ARG A 2 5.40 21.05 -12.46
N ILE A 3 4.55 20.38 -11.71
CA ILE A 3 4.79 19.06 -11.12
C ILE A 3 4.07 18.00 -11.96
N GLY A 4 4.80 17.11 -12.61
CA GLY A 4 4.21 15.96 -13.27
C GLY A 4 4.12 14.74 -12.36
N ILE A 5 3.02 13.99 -12.41
CA ILE A 5 2.86 12.72 -11.66
C ILE A 5 2.33 11.64 -12.61
N ASP A 6 2.96 10.48 -12.62
CA ASP A 6 2.39 9.28 -13.25
C ASP A 6 1.19 8.78 -12.44
N ALA A 7 -0.02 9.04 -12.92
CA ALA A 7 -1.29 8.72 -12.28
C ALA A 7 -1.89 7.41 -12.81
N ALA A 8 -1.15 6.60 -13.57
CA ALA A 8 -1.65 5.37 -14.19
C ALA A 8 -2.24 4.35 -13.19
N ILE A 9 -1.81 4.38 -11.92
CA ILE A 9 -2.32 3.50 -10.85
C ILE A 9 -3.71 3.92 -10.33
N LEU A 10 -4.22 5.10 -10.70
CA LEU A 10 -5.58 5.55 -10.35
C LEU A 10 -6.67 4.91 -11.22
N GLY A 11 -6.28 4.06 -12.18
CA GLY A 11 -7.15 3.21 -12.99
C GLY A 11 -8.21 2.43 -12.20
N GLU A 12 -9.28 2.05 -12.89
CA GLU A 12 -10.36 1.23 -12.31
C GLU A 12 -9.80 -0.04 -11.66
N GLY A 13 -10.08 -0.21 -10.37
CA GLY A 13 -9.69 -1.39 -9.59
C GLY A 13 -8.36 -1.29 -8.85
N THR A 14 -7.43 -0.40 -9.22
CA THR A 14 -6.14 -0.24 -8.50
C THR A 14 -6.15 0.87 -7.46
N ARG A 15 -7.08 1.84 -7.54
CA ARG A 15 -7.22 2.95 -6.58
C ARG A 15 -7.31 2.50 -5.11
N HIS A 16 -7.97 1.38 -4.83
CA HIS A 16 -8.15 0.89 -3.45
C HIS A 16 -6.96 0.09 -2.91
N SER A 17 -5.95 -0.21 -3.74
CA SER A 17 -4.70 -0.82 -3.29
C SER A 17 -3.89 0.17 -2.45
N GLY A 18 -2.90 -0.30 -1.67
CA GLY A 18 -2.05 0.59 -0.88
C GLY A 18 -1.31 1.64 -1.73
N ILE A 19 -0.84 1.27 -2.92
CA ILE A 19 -0.19 2.20 -3.87
C ILE A 19 -1.23 3.15 -4.49
N GLY A 20 -2.42 2.64 -4.82
CA GLY A 20 -3.52 3.47 -5.33
C GLY A 20 -3.94 4.54 -4.32
N ARG A 21 -4.09 4.18 -3.04
CA ARG A 21 -4.39 5.10 -1.94
C ARG A 21 -3.28 6.13 -1.76
N TYR A 22 -2.01 5.72 -1.80
CA TYR A 22 -0.85 6.61 -1.77
C TYR A 22 -0.94 7.69 -2.86
N VAL A 23 -1.20 7.29 -4.12
CA VAL A 23 -1.29 8.24 -5.23
C VAL A 23 -2.55 9.10 -5.13
N ALA A 24 -3.68 8.54 -4.71
CA ALA A 24 -4.93 9.28 -4.55
C ALA A 24 -4.77 10.39 -3.50
N GLN A 25 -4.26 10.07 -2.31
CA GLN A 25 -3.99 11.05 -1.25
C GLN A 25 -3.02 12.14 -1.70
N LEU A 26 -1.98 11.77 -2.46
CA LEU A 26 -1.02 12.72 -3.00
C LEU A 26 -1.66 13.67 -4.01
N VAL A 27 -2.41 13.14 -4.96
CA VAL A 27 -3.07 13.92 -6.02
C VAL A 27 -4.22 14.78 -5.48
N GLU A 28 -4.91 14.34 -4.43
CA GLU A 28 -5.98 15.11 -3.77
C GLU A 28 -5.40 16.21 -2.86
N GLY A 29 -4.31 15.93 -2.14
CA GLY A 29 -3.73 16.87 -1.18
C GLY A 29 -2.77 17.90 -1.78
N LEU A 30 -2.02 17.54 -2.83
CA LEU A 30 -0.99 18.41 -3.39
C LEU A 30 -1.56 19.73 -3.96
N PRO A 31 -2.63 19.73 -4.77
CA PRO A 31 -3.19 20.96 -5.34
C PRO A 31 -3.71 21.94 -4.28
N ILE A 32 -4.14 21.43 -3.12
CA ILE A 32 -4.62 22.23 -1.98
C ILE A 32 -3.45 22.93 -1.28
N LEU A 33 -2.32 22.23 -1.13
CA LEU A 33 -1.13 22.77 -0.46
C LEU A 33 -0.32 23.73 -1.36
N THR A 34 -0.50 23.66 -2.67
CA THR A 34 0.25 24.46 -3.65
C THR A 34 -0.68 25.10 -4.68
N PRO A 35 -1.51 26.09 -4.28
CA PRO A 35 -2.47 26.72 -5.19
C PRO A 35 -1.80 27.45 -6.37
N ASP A 36 -0.55 27.90 -6.18
CA ASP A 36 0.24 28.60 -7.21
C ASP A 36 1.06 27.66 -8.11
N ASP A 37 1.22 26.39 -7.72
CA ASP A 37 1.91 25.38 -8.52
C ASP A 37 0.91 24.68 -9.44
N THR A 38 1.38 24.26 -10.62
CA THR A 38 0.58 23.46 -11.57
C THR A 38 0.89 21.99 -11.38
N VAL A 39 -0.14 21.15 -11.17
CA VAL A 39 -0.02 19.69 -11.10
C VAL A 39 -0.51 19.08 -12.41
N VAL A 40 0.31 18.26 -13.06
CA VAL A 40 0.01 17.60 -14.34
C VAL A 40 -0.01 16.09 -14.13
N LEU A 41 -1.18 15.48 -14.29
CA LEU A 41 -1.41 14.06 -14.08
C LEU A 41 -1.34 13.32 -15.42
N PHE A 42 -0.47 12.32 -15.51
CA PHE A 42 -0.26 11.55 -16.73
C PHE A 42 -0.87 10.15 -16.58
N THR A 43 -1.72 9.76 -17.53
CA THR A 43 -2.29 8.40 -17.56
C THR A 43 -2.21 7.77 -18.95
N PRO A 44 -1.94 6.47 -19.06
CA PRO A 44 -2.12 5.74 -20.31
C PRO A 44 -3.61 5.44 -20.50
N GLU A 45 -4.20 5.98 -21.57
CA GLU A 45 -5.53 5.54 -22.08
C GLU A 45 -6.70 5.61 -21.07
N GLN A 46 -6.63 6.51 -20.08
CA GLN A 46 -7.76 6.78 -19.19
C GLN A 46 -8.23 8.23 -19.37
N GLU A 47 -9.54 8.41 -19.61
CA GLU A 47 -10.19 9.71 -19.48
C GLU A 47 -10.16 10.15 -18.01
N ALA A 48 -10.15 11.45 -17.76
CA ALA A 48 -10.09 11.96 -16.40
C ALA A 48 -11.27 11.39 -15.58
N PRO A 49 -11.03 10.78 -14.41
CA PRO A 49 -12.08 10.14 -13.61
C PRO A 49 -12.99 11.15 -12.89
N LEU A 50 -12.89 12.45 -13.22
CA LEU A 50 -13.58 13.54 -12.54
C LEU A 50 -14.14 14.52 -13.58
N ASP A 51 -15.41 14.89 -13.41
CA ASP A 51 -16.09 15.90 -14.23
C ASP A 51 -15.48 17.30 -14.04
N ARG A 52 -14.81 17.56 -12.91
CA ARG A 52 -14.10 18.81 -12.61
C ARG A 52 -12.82 18.55 -11.83
N LEU A 53 -11.68 18.87 -12.44
CA LEU A 53 -10.38 18.92 -11.77
C LEU A 53 -10.21 20.29 -11.07
N PRO A 54 -9.45 20.39 -9.97
CA PRO A 54 -9.05 21.68 -9.41
C PRO A 54 -8.37 22.56 -10.47
N ARG A 55 -8.49 23.89 -10.36
CA ARG A 55 -8.00 24.84 -11.39
C ARG A 55 -6.52 24.68 -11.72
N ASN A 56 -5.71 24.27 -10.74
CA ASN A 56 -4.28 24.06 -10.89
C ASN A 56 -3.90 22.61 -11.25
N VAL A 57 -4.87 21.77 -11.63
CA VAL A 57 -4.65 20.39 -12.06
C VAL A 57 -4.95 20.24 -13.55
N THR A 58 -3.99 19.70 -14.30
CA THR A 58 -4.13 19.35 -15.72
C THR A 58 -4.05 17.84 -15.88
N TRP A 59 -4.97 17.25 -16.63
CA TRP A 59 -4.92 15.82 -16.99
C TRP A 59 -4.38 15.62 -18.39
N VAL A 60 -3.44 14.70 -18.55
CA VAL A 60 -2.78 14.39 -19.81
C VAL A 60 -2.87 12.91 -20.09
N THR A 61 -3.75 12.55 -21.04
CA THR A 61 -3.83 11.18 -21.55
C THR A 61 -2.72 10.93 -22.55
N MET A 62 -1.83 9.99 -22.24
CA MET A 62 -0.74 9.59 -23.13
C MET A 62 -1.21 8.51 -24.11
N PRO A 63 -0.84 8.61 -25.40
CA PRO A 63 -1.24 7.61 -26.38
C PRO A 63 -0.59 6.26 -26.08
N ARG A 64 -1.34 5.20 -26.36
CA ARG A 64 -0.80 3.85 -26.53
C ARG A 64 -0.70 3.57 -28.01
N THR A 65 0.47 3.11 -28.45
CA THR A 65 0.63 2.71 -29.85
C THR A 65 -0.16 1.43 -30.12
N ARG A 66 -0.61 1.21 -31.36
CA ARG A 66 -1.30 -0.03 -31.78
C ARG A 66 -0.41 -1.30 -31.71
N ALA A 67 0.84 -1.18 -31.23
CA ALA A 67 1.86 -2.22 -31.21
C ALA A 67 1.78 -3.19 -30.00
N GLY A 68 0.59 -3.46 -29.46
CA GLY A 68 0.38 -4.45 -28.40
C GLY A 68 1.24 -4.21 -27.14
N LYS A 69 2.04 -5.18 -26.71
CA LYS A 69 2.85 -5.12 -25.47
C LYS A 69 3.98 -4.07 -25.50
N LEU A 70 4.42 -3.63 -26.68
CA LEU A 70 5.41 -2.57 -26.83
C LEU A 70 4.82 -1.16 -26.69
N SER A 71 3.48 -1.05 -26.66
CA SER A 71 2.78 0.23 -26.50
C SER A 71 3.22 0.98 -25.26
N MET A 72 3.28 0.30 -24.11
CA MET A 72 3.67 0.91 -22.84
C MET A 72 5.14 1.33 -22.80
N LEU A 73 6.02 0.63 -23.53
CA LEU A 73 7.42 1.07 -23.68
C LEU A 73 7.49 2.39 -24.45
N ALA A 74 6.78 2.50 -25.57
CA ALA A 74 6.70 3.76 -26.31
C ALA A 74 6.04 4.86 -25.47
N THR A 75 4.96 4.55 -24.75
CA THR A 75 4.27 5.51 -23.87
C THR A 75 5.25 6.10 -22.85
N TYR A 76 5.94 5.27 -22.07
CA TYR A 76 6.81 5.75 -20.99
C TYR A 76 8.18 6.27 -21.44
N GLN A 77 8.75 5.72 -22.52
CA GLN A 77 10.11 6.07 -22.94
C GLN A 77 10.15 7.13 -24.06
N TRP A 78 9.02 7.41 -24.72
CA TRP A 78 8.95 8.36 -25.84
C TRP A 78 7.84 9.41 -25.68
N HIS A 79 6.60 9.00 -25.40
CA HIS A 79 5.48 9.95 -25.32
C HIS A 79 5.52 10.76 -24.03
N LEU A 80 5.83 10.11 -22.90
CA LEU A 80 5.95 10.76 -21.60
C LEU A 80 7.01 11.88 -21.61
N PRO A 81 8.27 11.66 -22.05
CA PRO A 81 9.27 12.73 -22.09
C PRO A 81 8.87 13.90 -23.01
N ARG A 82 8.20 13.63 -24.14
CA ARG A 82 7.71 14.68 -25.04
C ARG A 82 6.58 15.48 -24.41
N ALA A 83 5.66 14.81 -23.73
CA ALA A 83 4.58 15.47 -23.01
C ALA A 83 5.14 16.29 -21.84
N ALA A 84 6.10 15.75 -21.09
CA ALA A 84 6.82 16.49 -20.05
C ALA A 84 7.49 17.76 -20.58
N ALA A 85 8.12 17.71 -21.77
CA ALA A 85 8.72 18.88 -22.40
C ALA A 85 7.67 19.92 -22.82
N ARG A 86 6.56 19.47 -23.45
CA ARG A 86 5.45 20.34 -23.86
C ARG A 86 4.80 21.07 -22.68
N HIS A 87 4.68 20.40 -21.55
CA HIS A 87 4.13 20.98 -20.34
C HIS A 87 5.16 21.74 -19.50
N ALA A 88 6.43 21.82 -19.95
CA ALA A 88 7.53 22.49 -19.26
C ALA A 88 7.60 22.09 -17.77
N LEU A 89 7.61 20.78 -17.49
CA LEU A 89 7.65 20.30 -16.11
C LEU A 89 8.98 20.66 -15.45
N ASP A 90 8.93 21.10 -14.19
CA ASP A 90 10.11 21.33 -13.35
C ASP A 90 10.57 20.03 -12.68
N VAL A 91 9.64 19.10 -12.44
CA VAL A 91 9.91 17.80 -11.80
C VAL A 91 8.85 16.78 -12.23
N PHE A 92 9.25 15.51 -12.33
CA PHE A 92 8.33 14.41 -12.63
C PHE A 92 8.42 13.29 -11.58
N HIS A 93 7.27 12.86 -11.06
CA HIS A 93 7.18 11.79 -10.07
C HIS A 93 6.64 10.48 -10.66
N VAL A 94 7.42 9.41 -10.50
CA VAL A 94 7.00 8.03 -10.72
C VAL A 94 6.65 7.42 -9.37
N PRO A 95 5.37 7.21 -9.03
CA PRO A 95 4.97 6.80 -7.69
C PRO A 95 5.20 5.31 -7.41
N THR A 96 5.60 4.52 -8.41
CA THR A 96 5.86 3.09 -8.19
C THR A 96 6.76 2.47 -9.26
N VAL A 97 7.53 1.46 -8.85
CA VAL A 97 8.37 0.65 -9.73
C VAL A 97 7.72 -0.70 -9.95
N HIS A 98 7.30 -0.99 -11.19
CA HIS A 98 6.61 -2.23 -11.52
C HIS A 98 7.56 -3.37 -11.91
N PRO A 99 7.32 -4.61 -11.45
CA PRO A 99 8.08 -5.78 -11.88
C PRO A 99 7.57 -6.39 -13.20
N ARG A 100 6.41 -5.95 -13.71
CA ARG A 100 5.79 -6.51 -14.93
C ARG A 100 6.44 -5.92 -16.19
N PRO A 101 6.98 -6.74 -17.12
CA PRO A 101 7.62 -6.29 -18.36
C PRO A 101 6.75 -5.41 -19.27
N THR A 102 5.44 -5.48 -19.10
CA THR A 102 4.47 -4.67 -19.84
C THR A 102 4.32 -3.26 -19.26
N TRP A 103 5.03 -2.90 -18.19
CA TRP A 103 4.91 -1.60 -17.53
C TRP A 103 6.29 -1.01 -17.15
N PRO A 104 7.00 -0.40 -18.11
CA PRO A 104 8.31 0.21 -17.91
C PRO A 104 8.16 1.60 -17.27
N SER A 105 7.71 1.62 -16.01
CA SER A 105 7.24 2.84 -15.33
C SER A 105 8.32 3.91 -15.10
N VAL A 106 9.61 3.55 -15.16
CA VAL A 106 10.70 4.51 -14.96
C VAL A 106 11.27 4.96 -16.32
N PRO A 107 11.08 6.25 -16.73
CA PRO A 107 11.65 6.77 -17.97
C PRO A 107 13.17 6.90 -17.89
N ARG A 108 13.87 6.60 -19.00
CA ARG A 108 15.35 6.70 -19.09
C ARG A 108 15.87 8.08 -19.42
N ARG A 109 15.03 8.90 -20.04
CA ARG A 109 15.33 10.26 -20.46
C ARG A 109 14.12 11.12 -20.15
N MET A 110 14.32 12.20 -19.42
CA MET A 110 13.29 13.18 -19.10
C MET A 110 13.91 14.57 -19.26
N PRO A 111 13.12 15.58 -19.67
CA PRO A 111 13.61 16.96 -19.78
C PRO A 111 13.75 17.65 -18.41
N CYS A 112 13.38 16.97 -17.32
CA CYS A 112 13.39 17.48 -15.96
C CYS A 112 13.84 16.39 -14.96
N PRO A 113 14.23 16.77 -13.73
CA PRO A 113 14.50 15.86 -12.64
C PRO A 113 13.36 14.88 -12.37
N VAL A 114 13.71 13.62 -12.14
CA VAL A 114 12.75 12.56 -11.82
C VAL A 114 12.85 12.18 -10.35
N VAL A 115 11.71 12.09 -9.67
CA VAL A 115 11.56 11.49 -8.35
C VAL A 115 10.89 10.13 -8.53
N VAL A 116 11.37 9.09 -7.84
CA VAL A 116 10.78 7.75 -7.92
C VAL A 116 10.43 7.25 -6.52
N THR A 117 9.18 6.84 -6.29
CA THR A 117 8.82 6.13 -5.05
C THR A 117 9.02 4.62 -5.24
N ILE A 118 9.77 4.00 -4.32
CA ILE A 118 9.91 2.55 -4.19
C ILE A 118 9.28 2.14 -2.86
N HIS A 119 8.13 1.47 -2.96
CA HIS A 119 7.38 1.01 -1.78
C HIS A 119 8.08 -0.13 -1.05
N ASP A 120 8.70 -1.04 -1.81
CA ASP A 120 9.45 -2.18 -1.29
C ASP A 120 10.28 -2.82 -2.41
N ILE A 121 11.10 -3.80 -2.03
CA ILE A 121 11.84 -4.67 -2.96
C ILE A 121 11.40 -6.15 -2.85
N ILE A 122 10.16 -6.38 -2.41
CA ILE A 122 9.55 -7.71 -2.23
C ILE A 122 9.68 -8.59 -3.48
N PRO A 123 9.56 -8.07 -4.72
CA PRO A 123 9.82 -8.87 -5.92
C PRO A 123 11.22 -9.53 -5.95
N LEU A 124 12.25 -8.87 -5.40
CA LEU A 124 13.61 -9.43 -5.35
C LEU A 124 13.88 -10.25 -4.09
N THR A 125 13.24 -9.93 -2.97
CA THR A 125 13.44 -10.63 -1.71
C THR A 125 12.51 -11.83 -1.64
N PHE A 126 11.24 -11.65 -1.27
CA PHE A 126 10.31 -12.74 -1.05
C PHE A 126 10.08 -13.62 -2.28
N TYR A 127 9.93 -13.02 -3.47
CA TYR A 127 9.70 -13.77 -4.71
C TYR A 127 10.99 -14.07 -5.49
N GLY A 128 12.12 -13.47 -5.12
CA GLY A 128 13.41 -13.69 -5.79
C GLY A 128 14.28 -14.76 -5.14
N SER A 129 14.06 -15.04 -3.84
CA SER A 129 14.83 -16.01 -3.05
C SER A 129 13.96 -17.02 -2.27
N GLY A 130 12.62 -16.98 -2.41
CA GLY A 130 11.70 -17.80 -1.61
C GLY A 130 10.81 -18.77 -2.42
N THR A 131 9.78 -19.29 -1.75
CA THR A 131 8.77 -20.25 -2.25
C THR A 131 7.85 -19.72 -3.36
N GLY A 132 7.85 -18.41 -3.62
CA GLY A 132 7.20 -17.84 -4.80
C GLY A 132 8.27 -17.60 -5.86
N ARG A 133 8.13 -18.17 -7.05
CA ARG A 133 9.10 -17.95 -8.14
C ARG A 133 8.72 -16.69 -8.91
N LEU A 134 9.46 -15.60 -8.74
CA LEU A 134 9.40 -14.48 -9.67
C LEU A 134 9.96 -14.95 -11.02
N PRO A 135 9.18 -14.95 -12.12
CA PRO A 135 9.69 -15.37 -13.42
C PRO A 135 10.93 -14.55 -13.80
N TRP A 136 11.96 -15.20 -14.36
CA TRP A 136 13.25 -14.56 -14.63
C TRP A 136 13.11 -13.27 -15.46
N ARG A 137 12.17 -13.23 -16.42
CA ARG A 137 11.87 -12.05 -17.24
C ARG A 137 11.39 -10.87 -16.38
N GLN A 138 10.53 -11.13 -15.38
CA GLN A 138 10.06 -10.11 -14.45
C GLN A 138 11.20 -9.66 -13.52
N ARG A 139 12.04 -10.58 -13.07
CA ARG A 139 13.21 -10.23 -12.24
C ARG A 139 14.20 -9.34 -12.98
N VAL A 140 14.57 -9.70 -14.21
CA VAL A 140 15.45 -8.89 -15.07
C VAL A 140 14.84 -7.53 -15.33
N PHE A 141 13.54 -7.49 -15.67
CA PHE A 141 12.84 -6.24 -15.94
C PHE A 141 12.72 -5.33 -14.71
N TYR A 142 12.44 -5.90 -13.54
CA TYR A 142 12.38 -5.14 -12.30
C TYR A 142 13.75 -4.56 -11.94
N ARG A 143 14.84 -5.34 -12.09
CA ARG A 143 16.22 -4.83 -11.96
C ARG A 143 16.53 -3.73 -12.98
N TRP A 144 16.02 -3.86 -14.20
CA TRP A 144 16.12 -2.80 -15.19
C TRP A 144 15.46 -1.53 -14.65
N ASN A 145 14.16 -1.54 -14.29
CA ASN A 145 13.49 -0.35 -13.73
C ASN A 145 14.21 0.22 -12.49
N LEU A 146 14.69 -0.62 -11.57
CA LEU A 146 15.48 -0.20 -10.42
C LEU A 146 16.78 0.51 -10.81
N GLY A 147 17.47 0.04 -11.85
CA GLY A 147 18.61 0.76 -12.42
C GLY A 147 18.25 2.10 -13.07
N GLY A 148 16.98 2.31 -13.40
CA GLY A 148 16.45 3.62 -13.79
C GLY A 148 16.23 4.51 -12.56
N ALA A 149 15.58 3.95 -11.53
CA ALA A 149 15.36 4.63 -10.26
C ALA A 149 16.66 5.05 -9.57
N ALA A 150 17.74 4.26 -9.69
CA ALA A 150 19.06 4.61 -9.16
C ALA A 150 19.67 5.86 -9.83
N ARG A 151 19.19 6.24 -11.02
CA ARG A 151 19.57 7.47 -11.74
C ARG A 151 18.59 8.63 -11.52
N ALA A 152 17.53 8.41 -10.75
CA ALA A 152 16.58 9.47 -10.41
C ALA A 152 17.28 10.54 -9.56
N ALA A 153 16.79 11.78 -9.63
CA ALA A 153 17.29 12.86 -8.79
C ALA A 153 17.04 12.56 -7.31
N ARG A 154 15.86 12.01 -6.98
CA ARG A 154 15.52 11.52 -5.64
C ARG A 154 14.73 10.23 -5.70
N VAL A 155 14.87 9.43 -4.66
CA VAL A 155 14.11 8.21 -4.45
C VAL A 155 13.36 8.32 -3.13
N ILE A 156 12.04 8.18 -3.18
CA ILE A 156 11.21 8.12 -1.99
C ILE A 156 11.08 6.66 -1.55
N SER A 157 11.27 6.41 -0.26
CA SER A 157 10.93 5.15 0.38
C SER A 157 9.83 5.38 1.42
N VAL A 158 8.95 4.40 1.61
CA VAL A 158 7.77 4.58 2.48
C VAL A 158 8.04 4.30 3.95
N SER A 159 9.21 3.78 4.30
CA SER A 159 9.68 3.54 5.67
C SER A 159 11.22 3.55 5.73
N GLU A 160 11.81 3.79 6.90
CA GLU A 160 13.26 3.65 7.10
C GLU A 160 13.69 2.20 6.91
N SER A 161 12.84 1.23 7.27
CA SER A 161 13.07 -0.18 6.96
C SER A 161 13.27 -0.39 5.45
N SER A 162 12.36 0.12 4.62
CA SER A 162 12.50 0.05 3.16
C SER A 162 13.70 0.85 2.65
N ARG A 163 13.97 2.02 3.22
CA ARG A 163 15.17 2.83 2.91
C ARG A 163 16.46 2.05 3.10
N ARG A 164 16.60 1.38 4.25
CA ARG A 164 17.77 0.55 4.57
C ARG A 164 17.92 -0.59 3.57
N GLU A 165 16.84 -1.27 3.20
CA GLU A 165 16.90 -2.31 2.17
C GLU A 165 17.39 -1.79 0.82
N LEU A 166 16.94 -0.62 0.39
CA LEU A 166 17.41 0.01 -0.86
C LEU A 166 18.92 0.31 -0.84
N ILE A 167 19.42 0.82 0.28
CA ILE A 167 20.83 1.17 0.45
C ILE A 167 21.70 -0.09 0.58
N GLU A 168 21.34 -0.99 1.50
CA GLU A 168 22.17 -2.14 1.85
C GLU A 168 22.16 -3.22 0.76
N ARG A 169 20.99 -3.51 0.17
CA ARG A 169 20.81 -4.62 -0.77
C ARG A 169 20.92 -4.20 -2.21
N LEU A 170 20.53 -2.97 -2.54
CA LEU A 170 20.56 -2.45 -3.91
C LEU A 170 21.60 -1.35 -4.15
N ARG A 171 22.33 -0.93 -3.11
CA ARG A 171 23.43 0.06 -3.20
C ARG A 171 22.98 1.42 -3.76
N PHE A 172 21.76 1.85 -3.44
CA PHE A 172 21.34 3.22 -3.71
C PHE A 172 22.16 4.20 -2.87
N GLU A 173 22.50 5.36 -3.44
CA GLU A 173 23.18 6.44 -2.72
C GLU A 173 22.31 6.96 -1.55
N PRO A 174 22.79 6.88 -0.29
CA PRO A 174 22.00 7.25 0.89
C PRO A 174 21.39 8.66 0.82
N GLU A 175 22.12 9.61 0.23
CA GLU A 175 21.76 11.02 0.12
C GLU A 175 20.60 11.25 -0.86
N ARG A 176 20.40 10.31 -1.80
CA ARG A 176 19.30 10.36 -2.77
C ARG A 176 18.03 9.68 -2.29
N VAL A 177 18.13 8.78 -1.31
CA VAL A 177 16.96 8.06 -0.77
C VAL A 177 16.40 8.82 0.43
N VAL A 178 15.18 9.31 0.31
CA VAL A 178 14.47 10.05 1.36
C VAL A 178 13.28 9.21 1.84
N THR A 179 13.14 9.05 3.15
CA THR A 179 11.96 8.40 3.71
C THR A 179 10.79 9.37 3.79
N VAL A 180 9.68 9.03 3.15
CA VAL A 180 8.41 9.74 3.27
C VAL A 180 7.36 8.72 3.65
N TYR A 181 6.93 8.75 4.92
CA TYR A 181 5.89 7.87 5.41
C TYR A 181 4.55 8.10 4.69
N ASN A 182 3.79 7.03 4.49
CA ASN A 182 2.44 7.14 3.94
C ASN A 182 1.51 7.86 4.93
N GLY A 183 0.48 8.51 4.40
CA GLY A 183 -0.58 9.12 5.19
C GLY A 183 -1.69 8.13 5.55
N VAL A 184 -2.26 8.29 6.74
CA VAL A 184 -3.52 7.66 7.15
C VAL A 184 -4.55 8.73 7.47
N GLU A 185 -5.79 8.51 7.06
CA GLU A 185 -6.90 9.36 7.49
C GLU A 185 -7.33 8.97 8.89
N THR A 186 -7.57 9.97 9.74
CA THR A 186 -8.14 9.79 11.08
C THR A 186 -9.63 10.09 11.03
N PRO A 187 -10.50 9.07 10.88
CA PRO A 187 -11.92 9.31 10.80
C PRO A 187 -12.48 9.77 12.16
N PRO A 188 -13.59 10.52 12.18
CA PRO A 188 -14.23 10.90 13.44
C PRO A 188 -14.63 9.66 14.24
N ARG A 189 -14.53 9.78 15.57
CA ARG A 189 -15.02 8.75 16.51
C ARG A 189 -16.53 8.60 16.31
N ARG A 190 -16.94 7.40 15.91
CA ARG A 190 -18.34 7.03 15.68
C ARG A 190 -18.52 5.59 16.14
N GLU A 191 -19.72 5.29 16.64
CA GLU A 191 -20.18 3.92 16.84
C GLU A 191 -20.10 3.13 15.51
N PRO A 192 -19.83 1.81 15.55
CA PRO A 192 -19.92 0.97 14.36
C PRO A 192 -21.35 1.02 13.80
N ALA A 193 -21.55 1.69 12.66
CA ALA A 193 -22.86 1.75 12.00
C ALA A 193 -23.28 0.41 11.36
N ASP A 194 -22.33 -0.52 11.24
CA ASP A 194 -22.53 -1.82 10.65
C ASP A 194 -22.29 -2.91 11.70
N ASN A 195 -23.36 -3.66 12.01
CA ASN A 195 -23.28 -4.84 12.84
C ASN A 195 -23.32 -6.07 11.91
N PRO A 196 -22.21 -6.80 11.71
CA PRO A 196 -22.20 -8.03 10.92
C PRO A 196 -22.98 -9.19 11.57
N GLY A 197 -23.65 -8.93 12.69
CA GLY A 197 -24.55 -9.84 13.41
C GLY A 197 -23.86 -10.73 14.43
N ARG A 198 -22.55 -10.56 14.63
CA ARG A 198 -21.72 -11.27 15.62
C ARG A 198 -20.37 -10.58 15.82
N PRO A 199 -19.68 -10.78 16.96
CA PRO A 199 -18.28 -10.39 17.15
C PRO A 199 -17.38 -10.99 16.08
N TYR A 200 -16.25 -10.36 15.77
CA TYR A 200 -15.40 -10.84 14.68
C TYR A 200 -13.95 -10.39 14.77
N ILE A 201 -13.11 -11.28 14.25
CA ILE A 201 -11.73 -11.03 13.88
C ILE A 201 -11.72 -10.51 12.46
N LEU A 202 -10.91 -9.49 12.18
CA LEU A 202 -10.81 -8.89 10.85
C LEU A 202 -9.46 -9.21 10.21
N TYR A 203 -9.48 -9.47 8.91
CA TYR A 203 -8.30 -9.46 8.05
C TYR A 203 -8.56 -8.53 6.86
N VAL A 204 -7.59 -7.70 6.51
CA VAL A 204 -7.64 -6.82 5.33
C VAL A 204 -6.34 -6.97 4.54
N GLY A 205 -6.44 -7.45 3.30
CA GLY A 205 -5.27 -7.70 2.46
C GLY A 205 -5.59 -8.53 1.22
N SER A 206 -4.64 -8.63 0.29
CA SER A 206 -4.79 -9.44 -0.92
C SER A 206 -4.66 -10.94 -0.66
N PHE A 207 -5.01 -11.75 -1.66
CA PHE A 207 -4.73 -13.20 -1.70
C PHE A 207 -3.27 -13.52 -2.09
N GLU A 208 -2.39 -12.52 -2.17
CA GLU A 208 -0.97 -12.77 -2.42
C GLU A 208 -0.36 -13.57 -1.27
N ARG A 209 0.47 -14.56 -1.61
CA ARG A 209 1.15 -15.43 -0.64
C ARG A 209 1.86 -14.65 0.47
N ARG A 210 2.45 -13.49 0.15
CA ARG A 210 3.14 -12.62 1.12
C ARG A 210 2.23 -12.07 2.22
N LYS A 211 0.93 -11.90 1.97
CA LYS A 211 -0.04 -11.40 2.95
C LYS A 211 -0.50 -12.49 3.93
N ASN A 212 -0.29 -13.75 3.55
CA ASN A 212 -0.37 -14.91 4.45
C ASN A 212 -1.73 -15.11 5.14
N LEU A 213 -2.82 -14.88 4.40
CA LEU A 213 -4.20 -15.14 4.87
C LEU A 213 -4.38 -16.56 5.41
N VAL A 214 -3.66 -17.55 4.86
CA VAL A 214 -3.65 -18.93 5.36
C VAL A 214 -3.31 -19.00 6.85
N THR A 215 -2.35 -18.21 7.33
CA THR A 215 -2.00 -18.18 8.77
C THR A 215 -3.11 -17.53 9.60
N ALA A 216 -3.78 -16.50 9.09
CA ALA A 216 -4.92 -15.90 9.79
C ALA A 216 -6.08 -16.91 9.93
N VAL A 217 -6.39 -17.67 8.88
CA VAL A 217 -7.40 -18.74 8.93
C VAL A 217 -7.02 -19.82 9.94
N ARG A 218 -5.76 -20.29 9.95
CA ARG A 218 -5.26 -21.27 10.93
C ARG A 218 -5.36 -20.76 12.36
N ALA A 219 -4.95 -19.51 12.60
CA ALA A 219 -5.02 -18.90 13.92
C ALA A 219 -6.48 -18.79 14.39
N PHE A 220 -7.38 -18.35 13.50
CA PHE A 220 -8.81 -18.30 13.82
C PHE A 220 -9.39 -19.70 14.09
N GLY A 221 -9.02 -20.72 13.31
CA GLY A 221 -9.46 -22.10 13.53
C GLY A 221 -9.08 -22.67 14.90
N ARG A 222 -7.94 -22.24 15.46
CA ARG A 222 -7.51 -22.63 16.82
C ARG A 222 -8.36 -21.98 17.92
N VAL A 223 -8.83 -20.76 17.72
CA VAL A 223 -9.61 -20.01 18.73
C VAL A 223 -11.11 -20.19 18.56
N ALA A 224 -11.57 -20.62 17.37
CA ALA A 224 -12.97 -20.77 17.03
C ALA A 224 -13.79 -21.60 18.03
N PRO A 225 -13.31 -22.75 18.57
CA PRO A 225 -14.05 -23.51 19.58
C PRO A 225 -14.23 -22.75 20.91
N VAL A 226 -13.29 -21.85 21.22
CA VAL A 226 -13.20 -21.11 22.48
C VAL A 226 -13.92 -19.76 22.39
N LEU A 227 -14.00 -19.19 21.19
CA LEU A 227 -14.74 -17.98 20.81
C LEU A 227 -15.93 -18.39 19.93
N SER A 228 -16.86 -19.20 20.45
CA SER A 228 -17.93 -19.87 19.67
C SER A 228 -18.72 -18.93 18.75
N ASP A 229 -18.97 -17.70 19.20
CA ASP A 229 -19.84 -16.77 18.49
C ASP A 229 -19.11 -15.92 17.44
N HIS A 230 -17.77 -15.94 17.42
CA HIS A 230 -17.01 -15.02 16.58
C HIS A 230 -17.00 -15.43 15.09
N GLY A 231 -16.91 -14.47 14.18
CA GLY A 231 -16.57 -14.71 12.78
C GLY A 231 -15.11 -14.34 12.46
N LEU A 232 -14.63 -14.78 11.30
CA LEU A 232 -13.49 -14.16 10.63
C LEU A 232 -14.00 -13.44 9.38
N ILE A 233 -13.91 -12.11 9.37
CA ILE A 233 -14.22 -11.29 8.21
C ILE A 233 -12.93 -11.04 7.43
N VAL A 234 -12.95 -11.36 6.15
CA VAL A 234 -11.83 -11.19 5.22
C VAL A 234 -12.22 -10.17 4.17
N VAL A 235 -11.53 -9.03 4.15
CA VAL A 235 -11.63 -8.03 3.07
C VAL A 235 -10.44 -8.21 2.13
N ALA A 236 -10.69 -8.76 0.94
CA ALA A 236 -9.67 -9.10 -0.03
C ALA A 236 -10.19 -9.03 -1.47
N ALA A 237 -9.61 -8.17 -2.29
CA ALA A 237 -10.05 -8.00 -3.69
C ALA A 237 -9.95 -9.31 -4.49
N GLY A 238 -11.01 -9.64 -5.24
CA GLY A 238 -10.99 -10.73 -6.22
C GLY A 238 -9.84 -10.56 -7.21
N GLY A 239 -9.18 -11.66 -7.58
CA GLY A 239 -8.03 -11.66 -8.50
C GLY A 239 -6.72 -11.07 -7.94
N SER A 240 -6.67 -10.68 -6.66
CA SER A 240 -5.47 -10.12 -6.02
C SER A 240 -4.41 -11.15 -5.62
N GLY A 241 -4.43 -12.35 -6.20
CA GLY A 241 -3.55 -13.46 -5.86
C GLY A 241 -4.25 -14.79 -6.08
N ASP A 242 -3.70 -15.85 -5.50
CA ASP A 242 -4.31 -17.19 -5.56
C ASP A 242 -5.11 -17.45 -4.28
N ARG A 243 -6.42 -17.57 -4.43
CA ARG A 243 -7.37 -17.83 -3.33
C ARG A 243 -7.43 -19.31 -2.95
N ALA A 244 -7.06 -20.23 -3.85
CA ALA A 244 -7.26 -21.67 -3.63
C ALA A 244 -6.60 -22.21 -2.33
N PRO A 245 -5.38 -21.79 -1.95
CA PRO A 245 -4.77 -22.22 -0.69
C PRO A 245 -5.56 -21.76 0.55
N VAL A 246 -6.26 -20.63 0.47
CA VAL A 246 -7.09 -20.11 1.55
C VAL A 246 -8.37 -20.92 1.66
N ASP A 247 -9.05 -21.19 0.54
CA ASP A 247 -10.28 -21.99 0.53
C ASP A 247 -10.03 -23.43 1.02
N GLU A 248 -8.90 -24.04 0.65
CA GLU A 248 -8.47 -25.33 1.20
C GLU A 248 -8.30 -25.26 2.72
N GLU A 249 -7.63 -24.22 3.22
CA GLU A 249 -7.40 -24.08 4.65
C GLU A 249 -8.71 -23.85 5.43
N VAL A 250 -9.64 -23.07 4.89
CA VAL A 250 -10.98 -22.87 5.48
C VAL A 250 -11.73 -24.19 5.59
N ARG A 251 -11.69 -25.04 4.55
CA ARG A 251 -12.30 -26.39 4.58
C ARG A 251 -11.61 -27.28 5.62
N ARG A 252 -10.27 -27.30 5.63
CA ARG A 252 -9.47 -28.12 6.55
C ARG A 252 -9.76 -27.79 8.01
N CYS A 253 -9.97 -26.52 8.33
CA CYS A 253 -10.31 -26.07 9.68
C CYS A 253 -11.81 -26.17 10.01
N GLY A 254 -12.68 -26.58 9.07
CA GLY A 254 -14.13 -26.65 9.30
C GLY A 254 -14.79 -25.29 9.50
N LEU A 255 -14.28 -24.24 8.84
CA LEU A 255 -14.67 -22.85 9.09
C LEU A 255 -15.58 -22.23 8.01
N ALA A 256 -16.16 -23.05 7.11
CA ALA A 256 -16.91 -22.57 5.95
C ALA A 256 -18.03 -21.58 6.32
N GLU A 257 -18.75 -21.82 7.42
CA GLU A 257 -19.84 -20.95 7.89
C GLU A 257 -19.36 -19.77 8.75
N ARG A 258 -18.08 -19.74 9.12
CA ARG A 258 -17.49 -18.76 10.03
C ARG A 258 -16.54 -17.77 9.37
N VAL A 259 -16.12 -18.04 8.13
CA VAL A 259 -15.28 -17.12 7.35
C VAL A 259 -16.14 -16.42 6.30
N ARG A 260 -16.19 -15.09 6.34
CA ARG A 260 -16.94 -14.28 5.37
C ARG A 260 -15.98 -13.46 4.53
N PHE A 261 -16.04 -13.62 3.22
CA PHE A 261 -15.20 -12.90 2.27
C PHE A 261 -15.95 -11.70 1.68
N HIS A 262 -15.30 -10.54 1.67
CA HIS A 262 -15.76 -9.33 1.02
C HIS A 262 -14.72 -8.89 -0.01
N GLU A 263 -15.09 -8.94 -1.30
CA GLU A 263 -14.14 -8.64 -2.37
C GLU A 263 -13.96 -7.14 -2.59
N ARG A 264 -15.04 -6.36 -2.51
CA ARG A 264 -15.00 -4.90 -2.63
C ARG A 264 -15.91 -4.28 -1.60
N VAL A 265 -15.34 -3.42 -0.78
CA VAL A 265 -16.08 -2.60 0.19
C VAL A 265 -15.75 -1.14 -0.09
N THR A 266 -16.72 -0.25 0.14
CA THR A 266 -16.46 1.19 0.13
C THR A 266 -15.55 1.57 1.30
N ASP A 267 -14.91 2.73 1.23
CA ASP A 267 -14.06 3.18 2.35
C ASP A 267 -14.88 3.41 3.62
N GLU A 268 -16.14 3.85 3.50
CA GLU A 268 -17.08 3.97 4.62
C GLU A 268 -17.34 2.61 5.26
N ARG A 269 -17.58 1.58 4.44
CA ARG A 269 -17.81 0.21 4.92
C ARG A 269 -16.55 -0.39 5.53
N LEU A 270 -15.39 -0.17 4.93
CA LEU A 270 -14.11 -0.63 5.47
C LEU A 270 -13.83 0.01 6.84
N ARG A 271 -14.05 1.32 6.98
CA ARG A 271 -13.93 2.02 8.28
C ARG A 271 -14.94 1.47 9.31
N ALA A 272 -16.16 1.11 8.90
CA ALA A 272 -17.13 0.47 9.79
C ALA A 272 -16.65 -0.91 10.26
N LEU A 273 -16.09 -1.72 9.34
CA LEU A 273 -15.50 -3.01 9.67
C LEU A 273 -14.29 -2.89 10.60
N TYR A 274 -13.43 -1.88 10.41
CA TYR A 274 -12.36 -1.63 11.37
C TYR A 274 -12.92 -1.29 12.76
N ARG A 275 -13.88 -0.35 12.85
CA ARG A 275 -14.45 0.08 14.14
C ARG A 275 -15.11 -1.06 14.92
N GLY A 276 -15.74 -2.01 14.22
CA GLY A 276 -16.44 -3.12 14.87
C GLY A 276 -15.58 -4.37 15.09
N ALA A 277 -14.32 -4.40 14.62
CA ALA A 277 -13.46 -5.55 14.78
C ALA A 277 -12.92 -5.65 16.22
N ASP A 278 -13.03 -6.83 16.82
CA ASP A 278 -12.41 -7.10 18.13
C ASP A 278 -10.89 -7.04 18.03
N VAL A 279 -10.35 -7.47 16.89
CA VAL A 279 -8.94 -7.35 16.54
C VAL A 279 -8.73 -7.54 15.03
N LEU A 280 -7.81 -6.76 14.46
CA LEU A 280 -7.24 -7.00 13.14
C LEU A 280 -6.03 -7.94 13.25
N VAL A 281 -6.00 -8.99 12.43
CA VAL A 281 -4.85 -9.91 12.31
C VAL A 281 -4.15 -9.71 10.97
N PHE A 282 -2.86 -9.39 11.01
CA PHE A 282 -2.06 -9.02 9.83
C PHE A 282 -0.73 -9.81 9.76
N PRO A 283 -0.77 -11.10 9.39
CA PRO A 283 0.35 -12.05 9.52
C PRO A 283 1.31 -12.03 8.31
N SER A 284 1.51 -10.86 7.69
CA SER A 284 2.26 -10.73 6.44
C SER A 284 3.73 -11.20 6.59
N PHE A 285 4.23 -11.94 5.60
CA PHE A 285 5.64 -12.31 5.50
C PHE A 285 6.54 -11.16 5.06
N ALA A 286 6.01 -10.20 4.30
CA ALA A 286 6.78 -9.07 3.79
C ALA A 286 5.87 -7.87 3.49
N GLU A 287 6.30 -6.69 3.95
CA GLU A 287 5.63 -5.40 3.77
C GLU A 287 6.66 -4.27 3.72
N GLY A 288 6.35 -3.22 2.95
CA GLY A 288 7.12 -1.96 2.97
C GLY A 288 6.66 -0.97 4.03
N PHE A 289 5.40 -1.06 4.50
CA PHE A 289 4.83 -0.11 5.45
C PHE A 289 3.78 -0.76 6.37
N GLY A 290 2.66 -1.23 5.79
CA GLY A 290 1.51 -1.74 6.56
C GLY A 290 0.39 -0.70 6.71
N LEU A 291 -0.18 -0.25 5.59
CA LEU A 291 -1.30 0.71 5.63
C LEU A 291 -2.57 0.15 6.30
N PRO A 292 -3.03 -1.09 6.02
CA PRO A 292 -4.24 -1.63 6.66
C PRO A 292 -4.20 -1.68 8.20
N PRO A 293 -3.12 -2.15 8.88
CA PRO A 293 -3.07 -2.07 10.33
C PRO A 293 -3.05 -0.65 10.87
N LEU A 294 -2.47 0.31 10.14
CA LEU A 294 -2.50 1.71 10.56
C LEU A 294 -3.90 2.34 10.38
N GLU A 295 -4.63 2.00 9.32
CA GLU A 295 -6.04 2.38 9.13
C GLU A 295 -6.94 1.79 10.23
N ALA A 296 -6.70 0.53 10.61
CA ALA A 296 -7.38 -0.14 11.71
C ALA A 296 -7.12 0.58 13.04
N MET A 297 -5.88 0.94 13.32
CA MET A 297 -5.49 1.75 14.47
C MET A 297 -6.17 3.13 14.48
N ALA A 298 -6.26 3.81 13.34
CA ALA A 298 -6.96 5.09 13.20
C ALA A 298 -8.45 4.97 13.53
N CYS A 299 -9.06 3.83 13.21
CA CYS A 299 -10.45 3.51 13.57
C CYS A 299 -10.59 3.02 15.02
N GLY A 300 -9.48 2.66 15.67
CA GLY A 300 -9.42 2.16 17.04
C GLY A 300 -9.56 0.66 17.18
N ALA A 301 -9.37 -0.12 16.12
CA ALA A 301 -9.27 -1.57 16.22
C ALA A 301 -7.92 -1.97 16.84
N PRO A 302 -7.89 -2.89 17.82
CA PRO A 302 -6.64 -3.54 18.23
C PRO A 302 -5.97 -4.26 17.05
N VAL A 303 -4.64 -4.30 17.04
CA VAL A 303 -3.86 -4.90 15.94
C VAL A 303 -2.89 -5.95 16.46
N ILE A 304 -2.92 -7.14 15.84
CA ILE A 304 -1.88 -8.16 15.93
C ILE A 304 -1.23 -8.27 14.55
N ALA A 305 0.06 -7.97 14.47
CA ALA A 305 0.79 -7.94 13.20
C ALA A 305 2.05 -8.81 13.26
N SER A 306 2.58 -9.14 12.08
CA SER A 306 3.88 -9.80 12.02
C SER A 306 5.01 -8.93 12.57
N SER A 307 6.00 -9.54 13.21
CA SER A 307 7.21 -8.92 13.81
C SER A 307 8.22 -8.33 12.79
N LEU A 308 7.74 -7.86 11.63
CA LEU A 308 8.55 -7.28 10.57
C LEU A 308 9.16 -5.93 10.99
N PRO A 309 10.37 -5.58 10.51
CA PRO A 309 10.98 -4.27 10.80
C PRO A 309 10.07 -3.09 10.42
N ALA A 310 9.45 -3.11 9.24
CA ALA A 310 8.50 -2.07 8.81
C ALA A 310 7.27 -1.97 9.73
N HIS A 311 6.74 -3.08 10.23
CA HIS A 311 5.63 -3.05 11.18
C HIS A 311 6.05 -2.48 12.53
N LYS A 312 7.19 -2.89 13.07
CA LYS A 312 7.71 -2.36 14.35
C LYS A 312 7.95 -0.86 14.28
N GLU A 313 8.46 -0.38 13.14
CA GLU A 313 8.64 1.05 12.86
C GLU A 313 7.30 1.80 12.82
N VAL A 314 6.34 1.31 12.02
CA VAL A 314 5.11 2.04 11.72
C VAL A 314 4.06 1.91 12.82
N LEU A 315 3.92 0.73 13.42
CA LEU A 315 2.88 0.42 14.41
C LEU A 315 3.35 0.64 15.86
N GLY A 316 4.67 0.78 16.09
CA GLY A 316 5.24 1.13 17.39
C GLY A 316 4.82 0.19 18.52
N GLU A 317 4.46 0.72 19.68
CA GLU A 317 4.01 -0.10 20.83
C GLU A 317 2.50 -0.39 20.81
N ALA A 318 1.78 0.07 19.78
CA ALA A 318 0.32 -0.05 19.71
C ALA A 318 -0.17 -1.39 19.15
N ALA A 319 0.73 -2.25 18.66
CA ALA A 319 0.41 -3.59 18.16
C ALA A 319 1.07 -4.69 18.99
N GLN A 320 0.47 -5.88 18.98
CA GLN A 320 1.17 -7.11 19.38
C GLN A 320 1.88 -7.71 18.17
N TYR A 321 3.12 -8.15 18.36
CA TYR A 321 3.97 -8.69 17.29
C TYR A 321 4.14 -10.20 17.42
N VAL A 322 3.92 -10.90 16.32
CA VAL A 322 4.04 -12.37 16.24
C VAL A 322 4.87 -12.76 15.01
N GLU A 323 5.59 -13.88 15.06
CA GLU A 323 6.29 -14.38 13.88
C GLU A 323 5.29 -14.81 12.78
N PRO A 324 5.47 -14.40 11.51
CA PRO A 324 4.47 -14.59 10.45
C PRO A 324 3.95 -16.02 10.25
N ALA A 325 4.77 -17.05 10.48
CA ALA A 325 4.40 -18.45 10.27
C ALA A 325 3.78 -19.13 11.50
N ASP A 326 3.71 -18.44 12.65
CA ASP A 326 3.30 -19.01 13.92
C ASP A 326 1.81 -18.79 14.21
N ALA A 327 0.98 -19.63 13.58
CA ALA A 327 -0.47 -19.61 13.78
C ALA A 327 -0.89 -19.85 15.25
N THR A 328 -0.06 -20.52 16.05
CA THR A 328 -0.36 -20.77 17.48
C THR A 328 -0.20 -19.48 18.28
N SER A 329 0.92 -18.77 18.13
CA SER A 329 1.13 -17.49 18.78
C SER A 329 0.12 -16.42 18.33
N PHE A 330 -0.29 -16.43 17.05
CA PHE A 330 -1.38 -15.57 16.59
C PHE A 330 -2.71 -15.92 17.28
N ALA A 331 -3.03 -17.20 17.44
CA ALA A 331 -4.23 -17.65 18.15
C ALA A 331 -4.23 -17.22 19.62
N GLU A 332 -3.09 -17.36 20.32
CA GLU A 332 -2.94 -16.91 21.71
C GLU A 332 -3.11 -15.39 21.85
N ALA A 333 -2.53 -14.62 20.93
CA ALA A 333 -2.70 -13.17 20.91
C ALA A 333 -4.16 -12.77 20.64
N ILE A 334 -4.83 -13.44 19.69
CA ILE A 334 -6.26 -13.22 19.41
C ILE A 334 -7.09 -13.49 20.67
N LEU A 335 -6.90 -14.63 21.34
CA LEU A 335 -7.63 -14.98 22.56
C LEU A 335 -7.41 -13.96 23.66
N ARG A 336 -6.16 -13.51 23.85
CA ARG A 336 -5.81 -12.53 24.88
C ARG A 336 -6.53 -11.21 24.64
N VAL A 337 -6.49 -10.68 23.42
CA VAL A 337 -7.11 -9.39 23.08
C VAL A 337 -8.64 -9.48 23.12
N ALA A 338 -9.22 -10.54 22.56
CA ALA A 338 -10.68 -10.71 22.48
C ALA A 338 -11.34 -10.96 23.86
N ARG A 339 -10.59 -11.50 24.84
CA ARG A 339 -11.11 -11.82 26.19
C ARG A 339 -10.76 -10.80 27.27
N ASP A 340 -9.88 -9.86 26.99
CA ASP A 340 -9.45 -8.83 27.93
C ASP A 340 -9.89 -7.44 27.43
N PRO A 341 -11.07 -6.95 27.87
CA PRO A 341 -11.57 -5.63 27.48
C PRO A 341 -10.63 -4.49 27.86
N ALA A 342 -9.85 -4.63 28.95
CA ALA A 342 -8.93 -3.59 29.40
C ALA A 342 -7.70 -3.52 28.46
N LEU A 343 -7.15 -4.67 28.08
CA LEU A 343 -6.10 -4.74 27.06
C LEU A 343 -6.58 -4.21 25.71
N SER A 344 -7.77 -4.64 25.27
CA SER A 344 -8.37 -4.17 24.01
C SER A 344 -8.52 -2.65 24.00
N ALA A 345 -9.13 -2.07 25.04
CA ALA A 345 -9.29 -0.61 25.16
C ALA A 345 -7.94 0.14 25.18
N ARG A 346 -6.93 -0.41 25.87
CA ARG A 346 -5.57 0.16 25.89
C ARG A 346 -4.94 0.13 24.48
N MET A 347 -5.03 -0.99 23.78
CA MET A 347 -4.50 -1.12 22.41
C MET A 347 -5.23 -0.18 21.44
N SER A 348 -6.55 -0.04 21.56
CA SER A 348 -7.33 0.90 20.77
C SER A 348 -6.90 2.37 20.96
N GLU A 349 -6.67 2.79 22.21
CA GLU A 349 -6.22 4.16 22.49
C GLU A 349 -4.77 4.40 22.02
N LEU A 350 -3.86 3.46 22.27
CA LEU A 350 -2.49 3.53 21.74
C LEU A 350 -2.47 3.55 20.21
N GLY A 351 -3.32 2.75 19.57
CA GLY A 351 -3.47 2.69 18.12
C GLY A 351 -3.85 4.04 17.53
N ARG A 352 -4.87 4.70 18.09
CA ARG A 352 -5.29 6.04 17.61
C ARG A 352 -4.17 7.06 17.71
N ARG A 353 -3.48 7.13 18.86
CA ARG A 353 -2.32 8.02 19.06
C ARG A 353 -1.19 7.71 18.09
N GLN A 354 -0.95 6.43 17.81
CA GLN A 354 0.07 6.02 16.84
C GLN A 354 -0.31 6.45 15.42
N ALA A 355 -1.57 6.30 15.02
CA ALA A 355 -2.06 6.72 13.71
C ALA A 355 -1.96 8.23 13.47
N GLU A 356 -2.17 9.05 14.52
CA GLU A 356 -2.04 10.52 14.47
C GLU A 356 -0.62 10.99 14.09
N ARG A 357 0.40 10.14 14.22
CA ARG A 357 1.78 10.45 13.80
C ARG A 357 1.98 10.42 12.28
N TYR A 358 1.00 9.91 11.53
CA TYR A 358 1.08 9.73 10.08
C TYR A 358 -0.04 10.49 9.33
N PRO A 359 -0.23 11.80 9.56
CA PRO A 359 -1.31 12.52 8.90
C PRO A 359 -1.02 12.69 7.41
N VAL A 360 -2.05 12.57 6.58
CA VAL A 360 -1.96 12.76 5.11
C VAL A 360 -1.28 14.09 4.75
N GLY A 361 -1.58 15.18 5.47
CA GLY A 361 -0.94 16.48 5.22
C GLY A 361 0.58 16.48 5.38
N ALA A 362 1.13 15.71 6.33
CA ALA A 362 2.58 15.59 6.50
C ALA A 362 3.22 14.76 5.38
N PHE A 363 2.56 13.68 4.95
CA PHE A 363 2.97 12.88 3.80
C PHE A 363 3.07 13.74 2.53
N VAL A 364 2.03 14.52 2.22
CA VAL A 364 2.01 15.36 1.01
C VAL A 364 3.05 16.48 1.11
N ARG A 365 3.16 17.17 2.25
CA ARG A 365 4.15 18.25 2.45
C ARG A 365 5.58 17.74 2.28
N LYS A 366 5.93 16.63 2.91
CA LYS A 366 7.27 16.05 2.81
C LYS A 366 7.58 15.56 1.39
N THR A 367 6.57 15.06 0.67
CA THR A 367 6.72 14.73 -0.76
C THR A 367 6.99 15.99 -1.60
N LEU A 368 6.29 17.09 -1.34
CA LEU A 368 6.54 18.38 -1.98
C LEU A 368 7.95 18.92 -1.71
N ASP A 369 8.46 18.76 -0.48
CA ASP A 369 9.84 19.15 -0.15
C ASP A 369 10.86 18.35 -0.98
N VAL A 370 10.61 17.05 -1.21
CA VAL A 370 11.43 16.23 -2.12
C VAL A 370 11.36 16.74 -3.56
N TYR A 371 10.20 17.20 -4.02
CA TYR A 371 10.05 17.79 -5.35
C TYR A 371 10.86 19.07 -5.52
N ARG A 372 10.76 19.99 -4.54
CA ARG A 372 11.52 21.25 -4.54
C ARG A 372 13.02 20.99 -4.48
N ALA A 373 13.45 20.04 -3.66
CA ALA A 373 14.85 19.63 -3.57
C ALA A 373 15.36 18.96 -4.86
N ALA A 374 14.49 18.27 -5.61
CA ALA A 374 14.87 17.67 -6.90
C ALA A 374 14.92 18.71 -8.03
N ALA A 375 14.00 19.68 -8.05
CA ALA A 375 13.92 20.72 -9.08
C ALA A 375 15.02 21.79 -8.98
N SER A 376 15.71 21.87 -7.84
CA SER A 376 16.79 22.84 -7.57
C SER A 376 18.20 22.30 -7.85
N GLN A 377 18.32 21.06 -8.33
CA GLN A 377 19.57 20.45 -8.79
C GLN A 377 19.73 20.59 -10.29
#